data_AF-A0A419FYN3-F1
#
_entry.id   AF-A0A419FYN3-F1
#
_cell.length_a   1.000
_cell.length_b   1.000
_cell.length_c   1.000
_cell.angle_alpha   90.00
_cell.angle_beta   90.00
_cell.angle_gamma   90.00
#
_symmetry.space_group_name_H-M   'P 1'
#
loop_
_entity.id
_entity.type
_entity.pdbx_description
1 polymer ?
#
loop_
_entity_poly.entity_id
_entity_poly.type
_entity_poly.pdbx_seq_one_letter_code
_entity_poly.pdbx_strand_id
1 'polypeptide(L)'
;MSEKHIRQKYFVSRELRLSIALIILWSLLVTAFFTYFARELSEKIGHGALLFAVVMAGYLLIVIVLTLLFSHRLIGPFQRLKTEIRLIVAGEYRRKLNVRRNDDLYIRSFIVEVNKILDEFEKLHNYREDVMKNVDSELLNMISIIEEREPSRERLREAVLSFRKKIKSPEE
;
A
#
# COMPACT_ATOMS: atom_id res chain seq x y z
N MET A 1 -18.90 11.59 -12.41
CA MET A 1 -18.13 10.45 -11.82
C MET A 1 -17.66 10.71 -10.37
N SER A 2 -18.30 11.62 -9.61
CA SER A 2 -17.79 12.14 -8.31
C SER A 2 -18.50 11.55 -7.07
N GLU A 3 -19.76 11.12 -7.19
CA GLU A 3 -20.57 10.74 -6.01
C GLU A 3 -20.19 9.40 -5.35
N LYS A 4 -19.61 8.46 -6.10
CA LYS A 4 -19.21 7.14 -5.56
C LYS A 4 -18.06 7.22 -4.55
N HIS A 5 -17.10 8.12 -4.74
CA HIS A 5 -15.95 8.25 -3.85
C HIS A 5 -16.28 8.91 -2.50
N ILE A 6 -17.26 9.83 -2.48
CA ILE A 6 -17.68 10.49 -1.24
C ILE A 6 -18.36 9.48 -0.31
N ARG A 7 -19.23 8.61 -0.83
CA ARG A 7 -19.89 7.56 -0.03
C ARG A 7 -18.89 6.59 0.60
N GLN A 8 -17.82 6.23 -0.11
CA GLN A 8 -16.76 5.35 0.39
C GLN A 8 -16.01 5.96 1.58
N LYS A 9 -15.65 7.25 1.51
CA LYS A 9 -14.92 7.95 2.59
C LYS A 9 -15.71 8.00 3.91
N TYR A 10 -17.03 8.22 3.83
CA TYR A 10 -17.89 8.24 5.02
C TYR A 10 -18.11 6.83 5.60
N PHE A 11 -18.26 5.81 4.75
CA PHE A 11 -18.46 4.43 5.17
C PHE A 11 -17.22 3.85 5.86
N VAL A 12 -16.03 4.08 5.30
CA VAL A 12 -14.73 3.61 5.79
C VAL A 12 -14.41 4.15 7.19
N SER A 13 -14.73 5.42 7.46
CA SER A 13 -14.53 6.03 8.79
C SER A 13 -15.47 5.50 9.88
N ARG A 14 -16.61 4.90 9.49
CA ARG A 14 -17.62 4.37 10.41
C ARG A 14 -17.25 2.97 10.90
N GLU A 15 -16.73 2.13 10.01
CA GLU A 15 -16.29 0.76 10.35
C GLU A 15 -15.04 0.75 11.25
N LEU A 16 -14.14 1.73 11.12
CA LEU A 16 -12.92 1.81 11.93
C LEU A 16 -13.27 2.24 13.36
N ARG A 17 -14.22 3.18 13.47
CA ARG A 17 -14.85 3.56 14.74
C ARG A 17 -15.60 2.39 15.38
N LEU A 18 -16.31 1.58 14.59
CA LEU A 18 -16.96 0.36 15.10
C LEU A 18 -15.94 -0.68 15.59
N SER A 19 -14.82 -0.86 14.89
CA SER A 19 -13.77 -1.80 15.30
C SER A 19 -13.10 -1.37 16.61
N ILE A 20 -12.76 -0.09 16.76
CA ILE A 20 -12.22 0.48 18.00
C ILE A 20 -13.27 0.38 19.13
N ALA A 21 -14.53 0.76 18.86
CA ALA A 21 -15.61 0.65 19.82
C ALA A 21 -15.84 -0.81 20.26
N LEU A 22 -15.68 -1.78 19.35
CA LEU A 22 -15.79 -3.20 19.65
C LEU A 22 -14.63 -3.69 20.53
N ILE A 23 -13.39 -3.24 20.28
CA ILE A 23 -12.24 -3.54 21.15
C ILE A 23 -12.46 -2.98 22.55
N ILE A 24 -12.91 -1.73 22.65
CA ILE A 24 -13.23 -1.10 23.94
C ILE A 24 -14.36 -1.87 24.63
N LEU A 25 -15.42 -2.21 23.90
CA LEU A 25 -16.55 -2.98 24.43
C LEU A 25 -16.13 -4.35 24.95
N TRP A 26 -15.30 -5.09 24.20
CA TRP A 26 -14.75 -6.36 24.67
C TRP A 26 -13.85 -6.18 25.89
N SER A 27 -13.02 -5.14 25.95
CA SER A 27 -12.18 -4.87 27.12
C SER A 27 -13.02 -4.59 28.37
N LEU A 28 -14.12 -3.84 28.22
CA LEU A 28 -15.06 -3.55 29.30
C LEU A 28 -15.84 -4.79 29.72
N LEU A 29 -16.34 -5.58 28.77
CA LEU A 29 -17.05 -6.83 29.04
C LEU A 29 -16.16 -7.84 29.76
N VAL A 30 -14.91 -7.99 29.32
CA VAL A 30 -13.93 -8.88 29.96
C VAL A 30 -13.65 -8.43 31.39
N THR A 31 -13.44 -7.12 31.60
CA THR A 31 -13.23 -6.56 32.95
C THR A 31 -14.45 -6.76 33.85
N ALA A 32 -15.65 -6.50 33.34
CA ALA A 32 -16.90 -6.67 34.08
C ALA A 32 -17.16 -8.14 34.43
N PHE A 33 -16.96 -9.05 33.46
CA PHE A 33 -17.08 -10.49 33.67
C PHE A 33 -16.12 -10.97 34.77
N PHE A 34 -14.85 -10.57 34.71
CA PHE A 34 -13.87 -10.97 35.71
C PHE A 34 -14.11 -10.34 37.09
N THR A 35 -14.58 -9.09 37.14
CA THR A 35 -14.95 -8.45 38.41
C THR A 35 -16.13 -9.15 39.07
N TYR A 36 -17.16 -9.50 38.28
CA TYR A 36 -18.30 -10.29 38.76
C TYR A 36 -17.87 -11.68 39.24
N PHE A 37 -17.08 -12.38 38.43
CA PHE A 37 -16.61 -13.72 38.73
C PHE A 37 -15.72 -13.76 39.99
N ALA A 38 -14.85 -12.76 40.17
CA ALA A 38 -14.03 -12.62 41.38
C ALA A 38 -14.89 -12.40 42.63
N ARG A 39 -15.95 -11.59 42.54
CA ARG A 39 -16.86 -11.34 43.66
C ARG A 39 -17.64 -12.59 44.07
N GLU A 40 -18.25 -13.29 43.11
CA GLU A 40 -19.02 -14.51 43.36
C GLU A 40 -18.15 -15.63 43.97
N LEU A 41 -16.90 -15.74 43.50
CA LEU A 41 -15.94 -16.72 44.04
C LEU A 41 -15.40 -16.33 45.42
N SER A 42 -15.16 -15.04 45.67
CA SER A 42 -14.69 -14.55 46.96
C SER A 42 -15.72 -14.78 48.07
N GLU A 43 -17.01 -14.63 47.76
CA GLU A 43 -18.10 -14.86 48.74
C GLU A 43 -18.25 -16.35 49.11
N LYS A 44 -17.87 -17.28 48.22
CA LYS A 44 -18.11 -18.71 48.42
C LYS A 44 -16.94 -19.53 48.97
N ILE A 45 -15.69 -19.16 48.72
CA ILE A 45 -14.57 -20.10 48.90
C ILE A 45 -13.56 -19.66 49.99
N GLY A 46 -13.64 -18.44 50.53
CA GLY A 46 -12.76 -17.99 51.62
C GLY A 46 -11.26 -17.89 51.28
N HIS A 47 -10.83 -18.36 50.11
CA HIS A 47 -9.46 -18.35 49.59
C HIS A 47 -9.32 -17.30 48.47
N GLY A 48 -9.78 -16.07 48.73
CA GLY A 48 -9.94 -15.02 47.72
C GLY A 48 -8.67 -14.71 46.91
N ALA A 49 -7.49 -14.78 47.54
CA ALA A 49 -6.22 -14.49 46.88
C ALA A 49 -5.82 -15.53 45.82
N LEU A 50 -6.01 -16.82 46.09
CA LEU A 50 -5.66 -17.89 45.14
C LEU A 50 -6.59 -17.88 43.93
N LEU A 51 -7.90 -17.68 44.15
CA LEU A 51 -8.88 -17.59 43.07
C LEU A 51 -8.67 -16.34 42.21
N PHE A 52 -8.37 -15.20 42.83
CA PHE A 52 -8.00 -13.99 42.11
C PHE A 52 -6.77 -14.21 41.22
N ALA A 53 -5.72 -14.88 41.74
CA ALA A 53 -4.53 -15.20 40.96
C ALA A 53 -4.82 -16.10 39.75
N VAL A 54 -5.65 -17.14 39.92
CA VAL A 54 -6.07 -18.02 38.82
C VAL A 54 -6.85 -17.24 37.75
N VAL A 55 -7.76 -16.36 38.18
CA VAL A 55 -8.53 -15.50 37.28
C VAL A 55 -7.63 -14.56 36.48
N MET A 56 -6.68 -13.90 37.15
CA MET A 56 -5.73 -13.00 36.50
C MET A 56 -4.80 -13.73 35.53
N ALA A 57 -4.38 -14.96 35.86
CA ALA A 57 -3.61 -15.81 34.95
C ALA A 57 -4.43 -16.17 33.69
N GLY A 58 -5.71 -16.48 33.86
CA GLY A 58 -6.62 -16.72 32.73
C GLY A 58 -6.79 -15.50 31.83
N TYR A 59 -6.93 -14.30 32.41
CA TYR A 59 -6.97 -13.04 31.65
C TYR A 59 -5.69 -12.83 30.85
N LEU A 60 -4.52 -12.98 31.50
CA LEU A 60 -3.23 -12.82 30.83
C LEU A 60 -3.09 -13.79 29.65
N LEU A 61 -3.53 -15.04 29.82
CA LEU A 61 -3.52 -16.05 28.76
C LEU A 61 -4.41 -15.62 27.58
N ILE A 62 -5.63 -15.14 27.83
CA ILE A 62 -6.54 -14.65 26.78
C ILE A 62 -5.91 -13.48 26.03
N VAL A 63 -5.32 -12.51 26.74
CA VAL A 63 -4.65 -11.35 26.12
C VAL A 63 -3.49 -11.79 25.24
N ILE A 64 -2.66 -12.74 25.70
CA ILE A 64 -1.55 -13.28 24.91
C ILE A 64 -2.08 -13.95 23.64
N VAL A 65 -3.09 -14.80 23.75
CA VAL A 65 -3.68 -15.53 22.61
C VAL A 65 -4.27 -14.54 21.59
N LEU A 66 -5.05 -13.56 22.04
CA LEU A 66 -5.61 -12.52 21.16
C LEU A 66 -4.50 -11.73 20.48
N THR A 67 -3.48 -11.31 21.23
CA THR A 67 -2.35 -10.54 20.69
C THR A 67 -1.62 -11.33 19.60
N LEU A 68 -1.36 -12.62 19.82
CA LEU A 68 -0.72 -13.49 18.83
C LEU A 68 -1.57 -13.65 17.58
N LEU A 69 -2.89 -13.87 17.73
CA LEU A 69 -3.82 -13.98 16.60
C LEU A 69 -3.89 -12.70 15.78
N PHE A 70 -4.04 -11.54 16.43
CA PHE A 70 -4.08 -10.24 15.74
C PHE A 70 -2.73 -9.90 15.09
N SER A 71 -1.63 -10.17 15.79
CA SER A 71 -0.27 -9.97 15.29
C SER A 71 -0.04 -10.79 14.02
N HIS A 72 -0.35 -12.09 14.02
CA HIS A 72 -0.20 -12.94 12.84
C HIS A 72 -1.09 -12.49 11.67
N ARG A 73 -2.34 -12.08 11.95
CA ARG A 73 -3.29 -11.59 10.94
C ARG A 73 -2.82 -10.29 10.27
N LEU A 74 -2.15 -9.40 11.01
CA LEU A 74 -1.68 -8.11 10.50
C LEU A 74 -0.28 -8.20 9.89
N ILE A 75 0.68 -8.84 10.56
CA ILE A 75 2.09 -8.88 10.13
C ILE A 75 2.26 -9.61 8.80
N GLY A 76 1.52 -10.71 8.57
CA GLY A 76 1.65 -11.52 7.35
C GLY A 76 1.42 -10.73 6.05
N PRO A 77 0.31 -9.99 5.90
CA PRO A 77 0.10 -9.08 4.77
C PRO A 77 1.23 -8.04 4.61
N PHE A 78 1.67 -7.40 5.69
CA PHE A 78 2.74 -6.38 5.62
C PHE A 78 4.08 -6.93 5.17
N GLN A 79 4.46 -8.14 5.62
CA GLN A 79 5.70 -8.78 5.15
C GLN A 79 5.67 -9.07 3.65
N ARG A 80 4.53 -9.55 3.13
CA ARG A 80 4.37 -9.79 1.68
C ARG A 80 4.46 -8.50 0.89
N LEU A 81 3.75 -7.46 1.33
CA LEU A 81 3.81 -6.14 0.71
C LEU A 81 5.24 -5.57 0.72
N LYS A 82 5.98 -5.74 1.81
CA LYS A 82 7.38 -5.31 1.90
C LYS A 82 8.26 -5.98 0.84
N THR A 83 8.06 -7.27 0.60
CA THR A 83 8.80 -8.00 -0.44
C THR A 83 8.45 -7.50 -1.84
N GLU A 84 7.17 -7.32 -2.14
CA GLU A 84 6.70 -6.78 -3.43
C GLU A 84 7.25 -5.37 -3.69
N ILE A 85 7.20 -4.49 -2.68
CA ILE A 85 7.76 -3.14 -2.76
C ILE A 85 9.26 -3.16 -3.04
N ARG A 86 10.02 -4.08 -2.40
CA ARG A 86 11.47 -4.21 -2.67
C ARG A 86 11.75 -4.56 -4.13
N LEU A 87 10.93 -5.41 -4.75
CA LEU A 87 11.09 -5.79 -6.15
C LEU A 87 10.75 -4.62 -7.10
N ILE A 88 9.71 -3.85 -6.77
CA ILE A 88 9.38 -2.62 -7.50
C ILE A 88 10.55 -1.61 -7.42
N VAL A 89 11.12 -1.42 -6.22
CA VAL A 89 12.29 -0.54 -6.01
C VAL A 89 13.53 -1.05 -6.75
N ALA A 90 13.66 -2.37 -6.94
CA ALA A 90 14.74 -2.97 -7.74
C ALA A 90 14.56 -2.78 -9.26
N GLY A 91 13.46 -2.16 -9.70
CA GLY A 91 13.21 -1.82 -11.11
C GLY A 91 12.10 -2.63 -11.78
N GLU A 92 11.43 -3.54 -11.09
CA GLU A 92 10.27 -4.26 -11.64
C GLU A 92 8.99 -3.39 -11.62
N TYR A 93 8.97 -2.28 -12.38
CA TYR A 93 7.88 -1.29 -12.33
C TYR A 93 6.50 -1.82 -12.79
N ARG A 94 6.46 -2.91 -13.56
CA ARG A 94 5.20 -3.56 -13.99
C ARG A 94 4.51 -4.35 -12.87
N ARG A 95 5.22 -4.63 -11.78
CA ARG A 95 4.72 -5.43 -10.66
C ARG A 95 3.68 -4.63 -9.88
N LYS A 96 2.58 -5.29 -9.49
CA LYS A 96 1.51 -4.71 -8.68
C LYS A 96 1.48 -5.34 -7.30
N LEU A 97 1.13 -4.54 -6.31
CA LEU A 97 0.93 -5.03 -4.95
C LEU A 97 -0.36 -5.84 -4.87
N ASN A 98 -0.31 -7.00 -4.22
CA ASN A 98 -1.47 -7.86 -4.05
C ASN A 98 -1.60 -8.35 -2.60
N VAL A 99 -2.84 -8.48 -2.15
CA VAL A 99 -3.23 -8.96 -0.82
C VAL A 99 -4.37 -9.96 -0.95
N ARG A 100 -4.46 -10.91 -0.01
CA ARG A 100 -5.50 -11.96 -0.06
C ARG A 100 -6.88 -11.33 0.15
N ARG A 101 -7.90 -12.02 -0.37
CA ARG A 101 -9.31 -11.62 -0.21
C ARG A 101 -9.75 -11.52 1.26
N ASN A 102 -9.17 -12.37 2.12
CA ASN A 102 -9.45 -12.42 3.56
C ASN A 102 -8.57 -11.48 4.39
N ASP A 103 -7.59 -10.81 3.77
CA ASP A 103 -6.84 -9.76 4.43
C ASP A 103 -7.78 -8.56 4.70
N ASP A 104 -7.39 -7.74 5.65
CA ASP A 104 -8.18 -6.61 6.12
C ASP A 104 -8.62 -5.69 4.96
N LEU A 105 -9.90 -5.26 5.00
CA LEU A 105 -10.52 -4.46 3.93
C LEU A 105 -9.79 -3.12 3.72
N TYR A 106 -9.26 -2.52 4.78
CA TYR A 106 -8.52 -1.25 4.70
C TYR A 106 -7.19 -1.44 4.01
N ILE A 107 -6.46 -2.51 4.34
CA ILE A 107 -5.22 -2.86 3.63
C ILE A 107 -5.53 -3.06 2.15
N ARG A 108 -6.60 -3.79 1.82
CA ARG A 108 -7.02 -3.99 0.42
C ARG A 108 -7.32 -2.68 -0.30
N SER A 109 -8.11 -1.79 0.32
CA SER A 109 -8.44 -0.50 -0.29
C SER A 109 -7.22 0.39 -0.47
N PHE A 110 -6.30 0.40 0.50
CA PHE A 110 -5.04 1.13 0.42
C PHE A 110 -4.19 0.62 -0.75
N ILE A 111 -4.05 -0.71 -0.89
CA ILE A 111 -3.28 -1.32 -1.97
C ILE A 111 -3.83 -1.00 -3.36
N VAL A 112 -5.15 -0.86 -3.52
CA VAL A 112 -5.74 -0.41 -4.78
C VAL A 112 -5.27 1.01 -5.13
N GLU A 113 -5.25 1.93 -4.17
CA GLU A 113 -4.78 3.30 -4.42
C GLU A 113 -3.27 3.35 -4.69
N VAL A 114 -2.47 2.55 -3.97
CA VAL A 114 -1.02 2.46 -4.25
C VAL A 114 -0.76 1.91 -5.65
N ASN A 115 -1.54 0.92 -6.11
CA ASN A 115 -1.38 0.39 -7.46
C ASN A 115 -1.69 1.44 -8.54
N LYS A 116 -2.65 2.36 -8.34
CA LYS A 116 -2.85 3.48 -9.26
C LYS A 116 -1.62 4.39 -9.34
N ILE A 117 -0.98 4.64 -8.20
CA ILE A 117 0.27 5.41 -8.17
C ILE A 117 1.36 4.66 -8.96
N LEU A 118 1.47 3.35 -8.77
CA LEU A 118 2.41 2.52 -9.53
C LEU A 118 2.11 2.50 -11.03
N ASP A 119 0.84 2.52 -11.43
CA ASP A 119 0.43 2.65 -12.85
C ASP A 119 0.94 3.96 -13.46
N GLU A 120 0.80 5.08 -12.74
CA GLU A 120 1.31 6.38 -13.20
C GLU A 120 2.84 6.42 -13.25
N PHE A 121 3.52 5.79 -12.29
CA PHE A 121 4.98 5.65 -12.32
C PHE A 121 5.46 4.80 -13.51
N GLU A 122 4.76 3.71 -13.81
CA GLU A 122 5.06 2.84 -14.95
C GLU A 122 4.89 3.60 -16.27
N LYS A 123 3.80 4.37 -16.43
CA LYS A 123 3.60 5.23 -17.61
C LYS A 123 4.71 6.27 -17.75
N LEU A 124 5.09 6.94 -16.67
CA LEU A 124 6.16 7.93 -16.68
C LEU A 124 7.50 7.30 -17.07
N HIS A 125 7.78 6.08 -16.59
CA HIS A 125 8.98 5.35 -16.96
C HIS A 125 9.00 5.00 -18.45
N ASN A 126 7.91 4.43 -18.97
CA ASN A 126 7.79 4.08 -20.39
C ASN A 126 7.91 5.33 -21.27
N TYR A 127 7.25 6.43 -20.90
CA TYR A 127 7.36 7.70 -21.60
C TYR A 127 8.81 8.20 -21.67
N ARG A 128 9.56 8.12 -20.55
CA ARG A 128 10.97 8.48 -20.53
C ARG A 128 11.81 7.60 -21.46
N GLU A 129 11.54 6.30 -21.50
CA GLU A 129 12.24 5.36 -22.38
C GLU A 129 11.97 5.69 -23.86
N ASP A 130 10.71 5.97 -24.21
CA ASP A 130 10.31 6.34 -25.56
C ASP A 130 10.93 7.68 -26.01
N VAL A 131 10.96 8.68 -25.12
CA VAL A 131 11.66 9.94 -25.37
C VAL A 131 13.14 9.69 -25.60
N MET A 132 13.80 8.81 -24.83
CA MET A 132 15.21 8.51 -25.01
C MET A 132 15.48 7.83 -26.36
N LYS A 133 14.65 6.86 -26.76
CA LYS A 133 14.75 6.21 -28.08
C LYS A 133 14.56 7.20 -29.23
N ASN A 134 13.57 8.09 -29.10
CA ASN A 134 13.32 9.13 -30.09
C ASN A 134 14.49 10.12 -30.18
N VAL A 135 15.08 10.51 -29.05
CA VAL A 135 16.29 11.35 -29.05
C VAL A 135 17.46 10.64 -29.71
N ASP A 136 17.73 9.38 -29.37
CA ASP A 136 18.85 8.61 -29.90
C ASP A 136 18.75 8.42 -31.42
N SER A 137 17.57 8.04 -31.92
CA SER A 137 17.30 7.91 -33.37
C SER A 137 17.45 9.22 -34.14
N GLU A 138 16.99 10.35 -33.60
CA GLU A 138 17.15 11.66 -34.24
C GLU A 138 18.61 12.12 -34.23
N LEU A 139 19.37 11.84 -33.16
CA LEU A 139 20.81 12.11 -33.12
C LEU A 139 21.57 11.26 -34.14
N LEU A 140 21.24 9.98 -34.28
CA LEU A 140 21.83 9.10 -35.30
C LEU A 140 21.54 9.61 -36.72
N ASN A 141 20.33 10.12 -36.97
CA ASN A 141 19.98 10.75 -38.24
C ASN A 141 20.79 12.04 -38.51
N MET A 142 21.07 12.84 -37.48
CA MET A 142 21.96 14.00 -37.64
C MET A 142 23.40 13.59 -37.91
N ILE A 143 23.90 12.56 -37.22
CA ILE A 143 25.25 12.01 -37.43
C ILE A 143 25.41 11.51 -38.87
N SER A 144 24.43 10.77 -39.40
CA SER A 144 24.49 10.27 -40.78
C SER A 144 24.55 11.40 -41.80
N ILE A 145 23.81 12.50 -41.61
CA ILE A 145 23.86 13.70 -42.46
C ILE A 145 25.24 14.37 -42.40
N ILE A 146 25.92 14.35 -41.25
CA ILE A 146 27.25 14.94 -41.06
C ILE A 146 28.34 14.08 -41.72
N GLU A 147 28.19 12.76 -41.70
CA GLU A 147 29.14 11.81 -42.29
C GLU A 147 29.04 11.72 -43.83
N GLU A 148 28.00 12.30 -44.45
CA GLU A 148 27.91 12.43 -45.91
C GLU A 148 29.09 13.25 -46.45
N ARG A 149 29.70 12.81 -47.57
CA ARG A 149 30.90 13.45 -48.19
C ARG A 149 30.72 14.93 -48.51
N GLU A 150 29.48 15.40 -48.73
CA GLU A 150 29.12 16.81 -48.86
C GLU A 150 27.89 17.12 -47.99
N PRO A 151 28.08 17.50 -46.72
CA PRO A 151 26.95 17.74 -45.83
C PRO A 151 26.19 18.99 -46.26
N SER A 152 24.93 18.80 -46.69
CA SER A 152 24.02 19.93 -46.96
C SER A 152 23.70 20.66 -45.65
N ARG A 153 24.17 21.89 -45.53
CA ARG A 153 23.91 22.77 -44.38
C ARG A 153 22.42 22.98 -44.15
N GLU A 154 21.63 23.05 -45.23
CA GLU A 154 20.16 23.11 -45.20
C GLU A 154 19.55 21.85 -44.59
N ARG A 155 19.96 20.65 -45.01
CA ARG A 155 19.45 19.38 -44.46
C ARG A 155 19.73 19.24 -42.97
N LEU A 156 20.94 19.60 -42.53
CA LEU A 156 21.29 19.57 -41.11
C LEU A 156 20.45 20.58 -40.32
N ARG A 157 20.23 21.78 -40.87
CA ARG A 157 19.38 22.81 -40.25
C ARG A 157 17.93 22.34 -40.13
N GLU A 158 17.39 21.70 -41.16
CA GLU A 158 16.04 21.12 -41.14
C GLU A 158 15.90 20.01 -40.10
N ALA A 159 16.88 19.10 -40.02
CA ALA A 159 16.90 18.03 -39.02
C ALA A 159 16.96 18.58 -37.57
N VAL A 160 17.77 19.61 -37.32
CA VAL A 160 17.83 20.25 -35.99
C VAL A 160 16.52 20.97 -35.65
N LEU A 161 15.87 21.62 -36.63
CA LEU A 161 14.59 22.29 -36.42
C LEU A 161 13.45 21.30 -36.18
N SER A 162 13.40 20.19 -36.90
CA SER A 162 12.39 19.14 -36.71
C SER A 162 12.54 18.47 -35.34
N PHE A 163 13.77 18.17 -34.93
CA PHE A 163 14.08 17.63 -33.61
C PHE A 163 13.67 18.57 -32.47
N ARG A 164 14.01 19.87 -32.59
CA ARG A 164 13.59 20.88 -31.61
C ARG A 164 12.06 20.98 -31.50
N LYS A 165 11.34 20.88 -32.63
CA LYS A 165 9.88 20.90 -32.64
C LYS A 165 9.30 19.69 -31.91
N LYS A 166 9.83 18.49 -32.16
CA LYS A 166 9.41 17.25 -31.48
C LYS A 166 9.68 17.28 -29.97
N ILE A 167 10.80 17.85 -29.50
CA ILE A 167 11.08 17.99 -28.05
C ILE A 167 10.14 18.99 -27.38
N LYS A 168 9.82 20.11 -28.05
CA LYS A 168 9.00 21.18 -27.45
C LYS A 168 7.51 20.86 -27.45
N SER A 169 7.10 19.92 -28.29
CA SER A 169 5.73 19.47 -28.45
C SER A 169 5.71 17.94 -28.50
N PRO A 170 6.08 17.26 -27.39
CA PRO A 170 5.82 15.84 -27.30
C PRO A 170 4.29 15.72 -27.31
N GLU A 171 3.76 15.11 -28.36
CA GLU A 171 2.32 15.09 -28.67
C GLU A 171 1.47 14.76 -27.43
N GLU A 172 0.36 15.50 -27.28
CA GLU A 172 -0.76 15.17 -26.36
C GLU A 172 -1.37 13.81 -26.68
#